data_AF-A0AAW5MUC9-F1
#
_entry.id   AF-A0AAW5MUC9-F1
#
_cell.length_a   1.000
_cell.length_b   1.000
_cell.length_c   1.000
_cell.angle_alpha   90.00
_cell.angle_beta   90.00
_cell.angle_gamma   90.00
#
_symmetry.space_group_name_H-M   'P 1'
#
loop_
_entity.id
_entity.type
_entity.pdbx_description
1 polymer ?
#
loop_
_entity_poly.entity_id
_entity_poly.type
_entity_poly.pdbx_seq_one_letter_code
_entity_poly.pdbx_strand_id
1 'polypeptide(L)'
;MSYLLLLPHVRIENANAVSGLTWGFPSMTHFLGHVHALSRKVVDEFGVSFDGCAVVSHEQHIQAYSSGRDFQFALTRNPLTREGKTASFNEEGRMHLTVSLLIECNGEITNGEYGRKALCDHLKMLCQSHKLAGGSIVDMRDPQLFHAPEDEKQLRKIIWRLMPGYALYDRSEWLAEHHQQHPDMSLLDAWLDFATIKYQAESPAENNSAKWIYQPKPMTGFLVPLMCGYQRISPVYAPGEVENARDIVTPFAFAEAVYGIGEWRGLHRITDLQPLMWRYRTTDTGYYCSAIPLVDDPTTNEDDDSE
;
A
#
# COMPACT_ATOMS: atom_id res chain seq x y z
N MET A 1 25.40 -1.08 10.02
CA MET A 1 24.61 -0.04 10.72
C MET A 1 23.22 0.01 10.09
N SER A 2 22.21 0.51 10.81
CA SER A 2 20.85 0.69 10.25
C SER A 2 20.63 2.17 9.92
N TYR A 3 20.18 2.42 8.69
CA TYR A 3 19.86 3.73 8.16
C TYR A 3 18.39 3.76 7.74
N LEU A 4 17.83 4.97 7.70
CA LEU A 4 16.50 5.22 7.17
C LEU A 4 16.61 6.04 5.89
N LEU A 5 16.24 5.43 4.77
CA LEU A 5 16.22 6.08 3.46
C LEU A 5 14.85 6.71 3.22
N LEU A 6 14.83 8.00 2.90
CA LEU A 6 13.66 8.73 2.47
C LEU A 6 13.75 8.98 0.97
N LEU A 7 12.74 8.50 0.23
CA LEU A 7 12.46 8.89 -1.16
C LEU A 7 11.27 9.87 -1.13
N PRO A 8 11.52 11.19 -1.20
CA PRO A 8 10.47 12.18 -0.97
C PRO A 8 9.73 12.54 -2.25
N HIS A 9 8.39 12.61 -2.14
CA HIS A 9 7.47 13.15 -3.16
C HIS A 9 7.72 12.57 -4.56
N VAL A 10 7.77 11.25 -4.64
CA VAL A 10 7.84 10.50 -5.88
C VAL A 10 6.49 10.64 -6.58
N ARG A 11 6.47 11.39 -7.69
CA ARG A 11 5.29 11.60 -8.53
C ARG A 11 5.23 10.52 -9.58
N ILE A 12 4.14 9.75 -9.56
CA ILE A 12 3.92 8.61 -10.45
C ILE A 12 2.69 8.88 -11.31
N GLU A 13 2.83 8.63 -12.60
CA GLU A 13 1.74 8.75 -13.56
C GLU A 13 1.30 7.39 -14.12
N ASN A 14 -0.02 7.22 -14.25
CA ASN A 14 -0.65 6.01 -14.75
C ASN A 14 -0.29 4.76 -13.92
N ALA A 15 -0.22 4.90 -12.60
CA ALA A 15 -0.14 3.76 -11.69
C ALA A 15 -1.44 2.95 -11.74
N ASN A 16 -1.33 1.63 -11.53
CA ASN A 16 -2.46 0.72 -11.46
C ASN A 16 -3.34 1.05 -10.24
N ALA A 17 -4.62 1.30 -10.50
CA ALA A 17 -5.62 1.61 -9.47
C ALA A 17 -6.54 0.42 -9.16
N VAL A 18 -6.23 -0.79 -9.65
CA VAL A 18 -7.01 -2.01 -9.39
C VAL A 18 -6.12 -3.03 -8.68
N SER A 19 -6.57 -3.50 -7.51
CA SER A 19 -5.86 -4.46 -6.67
C SER A 19 -6.81 -5.57 -6.21
N GLY A 20 -7.03 -6.55 -7.09
CA GLY A 20 -7.97 -7.64 -6.83
C GLY A 20 -9.41 -7.13 -6.77
N LEU A 21 -10.05 -7.31 -5.62
CA LEU A 21 -11.42 -6.83 -5.35
C LEU A 21 -11.49 -5.35 -4.95
N THR A 22 -10.37 -4.70 -4.67
CA THR A 22 -10.33 -3.28 -4.31
C THR A 22 -9.86 -2.42 -5.48
N TRP A 23 -10.31 -1.17 -5.49
CA TRP A 23 -9.83 -0.15 -6.41
C TRP A 23 -9.49 1.13 -5.65
N GLY A 24 -8.62 1.95 -6.23
CA GLY A 24 -8.07 3.14 -5.61
C GLY A 24 -6.56 3.02 -5.42
N PHE A 25 -6.08 3.17 -4.19
CA PHE A 25 -4.65 3.15 -3.90
C PHE A 25 -4.01 1.77 -4.23
N PRO A 26 -2.79 1.73 -4.79
CA PRO A 26 -2.16 0.45 -5.16
C PRO A 26 -1.87 -0.44 -3.95
N SER A 27 -1.89 -1.76 -4.14
CA SER A 27 -1.53 -2.71 -3.09
C SER A 27 -0.10 -2.54 -2.56
N MET A 28 0.12 -2.90 -1.30
CA MET A 28 1.44 -2.84 -0.66
C MET A 28 2.50 -3.72 -1.33
N THR A 29 2.08 -4.76 -2.06
CA THR A 29 2.97 -5.62 -2.85
C THR A 29 3.70 -4.83 -3.94
N HIS A 30 3.10 -3.78 -4.50
CA HIS A 30 3.76 -2.94 -5.51
C HIS A 30 4.92 -2.13 -4.90
N PHE A 31 4.72 -1.57 -3.72
CA PHE A 31 5.72 -0.74 -3.03
C PHE A 31 6.89 -1.59 -2.54
N LEU A 32 6.62 -2.69 -1.84
CA LEU A 32 7.69 -3.59 -1.41
C LEU A 32 8.39 -4.25 -2.60
N GLY A 33 7.69 -4.53 -3.70
CA GLY A 33 8.29 -5.05 -4.92
C GLY A 33 9.26 -4.05 -5.55
N HIS A 34 8.91 -2.76 -5.53
CA HIS A 34 9.78 -1.67 -5.99
C HIS A 34 11.01 -1.52 -5.09
N VAL A 35 10.84 -1.53 -3.77
CA VAL A 35 11.95 -1.47 -2.81
C VAL A 35 12.91 -2.65 -2.99
N HIS A 36 12.38 -3.86 -3.16
CA HIS A 36 13.19 -5.04 -3.45
C HIS A 36 13.96 -4.90 -4.78
N ALA A 37 13.31 -4.35 -5.82
CA ALA A 37 13.97 -4.10 -7.11
C ALA A 37 15.10 -3.07 -7.00
N LEU A 38 14.93 -2.01 -6.19
CA LEU A 38 16.00 -1.06 -5.87
C LEU A 38 17.14 -1.75 -5.12
N SER A 39 16.82 -2.55 -4.09
CA SER A 39 17.83 -3.27 -3.29
C SER A 39 18.74 -4.13 -4.16
N ARG A 40 18.17 -4.84 -5.15
CA ARG A 40 18.92 -5.70 -6.08
C ARG A 40 19.91 -4.93 -6.96
N LYS A 41 19.70 -3.64 -7.19
CA LYS A 41 20.57 -2.81 -8.02
C LYS A 41 21.70 -2.16 -7.24
N VAL A 42 21.48 -1.89 -5.95
CA VAL A 42 22.46 -1.19 -5.11
C VAL A 42 23.33 -2.13 -4.27
N VAL A 43 22.91 -3.38 -4.06
CA VAL A 43 23.63 -4.31 -3.17
C VAL A 43 25.07 -4.57 -3.59
N ASP A 44 25.34 -4.75 -4.89
CA ASP A 44 26.68 -5.07 -5.38
C ASP A 44 27.60 -3.84 -5.40
N GLU A 45 27.07 -2.65 -5.69
CA GLU A 45 27.85 -1.41 -5.85
C GLU A 45 28.06 -0.68 -4.51
N PHE A 46 27.03 -0.64 -3.67
CA PHE A 46 27.04 0.15 -2.43
C PHE A 46 27.07 -0.69 -1.15
N GLY A 47 26.92 -2.03 -1.25
CA GLY A 47 26.96 -2.91 -0.08
C GLY A 47 25.77 -2.72 0.88
N VAL A 48 24.67 -2.15 0.39
CA VAL A 48 23.45 -1.90 1.17
C VAL A 48 22.27 -2.69 0.63
N SER A 49 21.36 -3.06 1.52
CA SER A 49 20.13 -3.76 1.21
C SER A 49 18.93 -3.01 1.78
N PHE A 50 17.80 -3.12 1.10
CA PHE A 50 16.53 -2.54 1.52
C PHE A 50 15.54 -3.64 1.86
N ASP A 51 14.80 -3.43 2.95
CA ASP A 51 13.87 -4.44 3.47
C ASP A 51 12.44 -3.87 3.62
N GLY A 52 12.15 -3.24 4.77
CA GLY A 52 10.86 -2.65 5.05
C GLY A 52 10.61 -1.31 4.36
N CYS A 53 9.33 -1.00 4.15
CA CYS A 53 8.87 0.26 3.55
C CYS A 53 7.63 0.80 4.27
N ALA A 54 7.66 2.07 4.67
CA ALA A 54 6.46 2.83 5.00
C ALA A 54 6.06 3.71 3.81
N VAL A 55 4.77 3.82 3.57
CA VAL A 55 4.20 4.57 2.44
C VAL A 55 3.40 5.75 2.98
N VAL A 56 3.76 6.94 2.52
CA VAL A 56 3.02 8.18 2.80
C VAL A 56 2.43 8.68 1.51
N SER A 57 1.10 8.85 1.47
CA SER A 57 0.40 9.46 0.35
C SER A 57 0.21 10.96 0.60
N HIS A 58 0.64 11.77 -0.36
CA HIS A 58 0.46 13.23 -0.34
C HIS A 58 -0.72 13.65 -1.21
N GLU A 59 -0.83 13.02 -2.38
CA GLU A 59 -1.85 13.33 -3.37
C GLU A 59 -2.18 12.07 -4.16
N GLN A 60 -3.46 11.87 -4.45
CA GLN A 60 -3.93 10.81 -5.30
C GLN A 60 -5.09 11.29 -6.18
N HIS A 61 -5.05 10.93 -7.45
CA HIS A 61 -6.08 11.26 -8.42
C HIS A 61 -6.35 10.05 -9.30
N ILE A 62 -7.48 9.38 -9.06
CA ILE A 62 -7.90 8.23 -9.87
C ILE A 62 -8.54 8.74 -11.15
N GLN A 63 -8.14 8.17 -12.28
CA GLN A 63 -8.71 8.45 -13.59
C GLN A 63 -10.05 7.70 -13.73
N ALA A 64 -11.06 8.19 -13.02
CA ALA A 64 -12.43 7.68 -13.08
C ALA A 64 -13.44 8.83 -13.20
N TYR A 65 -14.56 8.53 -13.83
CA TYR A 65 -15.68 9.45 -14.00
C TYR A 65 -16.94 8.86 -13.36
N SER A 66 -17.74 9.70 -12.71
CA SER A 66 -19.04 9.30 -12.18
C SER A 66 -20.16 10.09 -12.84
N SER A 67 -21.24 9.39 -13.21
CA SER A 67 -22.49 9.99 -13.66
C SER A 67 -23.52 10.13 -12.52
N GLY A 68 -23.08 10.06 -11.26
CA GLY A 68 -23.92 10.28 -10.07
C GLY A 68 -24.30 9.04 -9.26
N ARG A 69 -23.84 7.84 -9.63
CA ARG A 69 -23.99 6.62 -8.80
C ARG A 69 -22.66 5.89 -8.68
N ASP A 70 -22.24 5.28 -9.78
CA ASP A 70 -21.02 4.49 -9.83
C ASP A 70 -19.89 5.26 -10.53
N PHE A 71 -18.66 4.86 -10.24
CA PHE A 71 -17.48 5.32 -10.95
C PHE A 71 -17.13 4.36 -12.08
N GLN A 72 -16.73 4.90 -13.22
CA GLN A 72 -16.23 4.16 -14.38
C GLN A 72 -14.81 4.64 -14.70
N PHE A 73 -13.90 3.71 -15.01
CA PHE A 73 -12.52 4.07 -15.34
C PHE A 73 -12.41 4.76 -16.70
N ALA A 74 -11.55 5.78 -16.77
CA ALA A 74 -11.21 6.42 -18.03
C ALA A 74 -10.20 5.55 -18.79
N LEU A 75 -10.67 4.85 -19.82
CA LEU A 75 -9.86 3.94 -20.61
C LEU A 75 -9.06 4.66 -21.70
N THR A 76 -8.00 4.00 -22.19
CA THR A 76 -7.28 4.44 -23.40
C THR A 76 -7.68 3.67 -24.63
N ARG A 77 -7.59 4.34 -25.78
CA ARG A 77 -7.82 3.71 -27.07
C ARG A 77 -6.60 2.87 -27.47
N ASN A 78 -6.77 1.56 -27.47
CA ASN A 78 -5.75 0.63 -27.96
C ASN A 78 -5.64 0.68 -29.49
N PRO A 79 -4.47 0.33 -30.06
CA PRO A 79 -4.29 0.20 -31.49
C PRO A 79 -5.33 -0.74 -32.12
N LEU A 80 -5.64 -0.52 -33.40
CA LEU A 80 -6.52 -1.40 -34.15
C LEU A 80 -5.86 -2.78 -34.33
N THR A 81 -6.70 -3.80 -34.44
CA THR A 81 -6.30 -5.17 -34.80
C THR A 81 -5.66 -5.21 -36.19
N ARG A 82 -5.03 -6.33 -36.54
CA ARG A 82 -4.43 -6.55 -37.86
C ARG A 82 -5.45 -6.36 -38.99
N GLU A 83 -6.71 -6.72 -38.74
CA GLU A 83 -7.84 -6.58 -39.66
C GLU A 83 -8.45 -5.16 -39.67
N GLY A 84 -7.85 -4.19 -38.96
CA GLY A 84 -8.31 -2.81 -38.88
C GLY A 84 -9.54 -2.58 -37.99
N LYS A 85 -9.96 -3.60 -37.23
CA LYS A 85 -11.10 -3.52 -36.31
C LYS A 85 -10.67 -3.05 -34.93
N THR A 86 -11.60 -2.44 -34.18
CA THR A 86 -11.40 -2.09 -32.77
C THR A 86 -11.06 -3.34 -31.96
N ALA A 87 -9.98 -3.28 -31.19
CA ALA A 87 -9.62 -4.35 -30.25
C ALA A 87 -10.63 -4.42 -29.10
N SER A 88 -10.74 -5.58 -28.46
CA SER A 88 -11.56 -5.75 -27.26
C SER A 88 -11.14 -4.75 -26.17
N PHE A 89 -12.13 -4.20 -25.47
CA PHE A 89 -11.89 -3.32 -24.34
C PHE A 89 -11.52 -4.16 -23.11
N ASN A 90 -10.29 -4.00 -22.65
CA ASN A 90 -9.85 -4.47 -21.34
C ASN A 90 -9.85 -3.26 -20.41
N GLU A 91 -10.63 -3.32 -19.34
CA GLU A 91 -10.68 -2.22 -18.37
C GLU A 91 -9.40 -2.21 -17.53
N GLU A 92 -8.73 -1.06 -17.51
CA GLU A 92 -7.54 -0.83 -16.69
C GLU A 92 -7.78 0.42 -15.86
N GLY A 93 -7.84 0.27 -14.53
CA GLY A 93 -7.89 1.42 -13.64
C GLY A 93 -6.52 2.07 -13.53
N ARG A 94 -6.47 3.38 -13.74
CA ARG A 94 -5.24 4.18 -13.66
C ARG A 94 -5.40 5.34 -12.70
N MET A 95 -4.29 5.75 -12.09
CA MET A 95 -4.26 6.92 -11.24
C MET A 95 -2.92 7.64 -11.33
N HIS A 96 -2.93 8.93 -11.00
CA HIS A 96 -1.74 9.71 -10.67
C HIS A 96 -1.62 9.76 -9.15
N LEU A 97 -0.41 9.60 -8.62
CA LEU A 97 -0.17 9.71 -7.18
C LEU A 97 1.20 10.29 -6.87
N THR A 98 1.27 11.02 -5.77
CA THR A 98 2.51 11.53 -5.19
C THR A 98 2.68 10.89 -3.82
N VAL A 99 3.73 10.08 -3.67
CA VAL A 99 4.03 9.36 -2.43
C VAL A 99 5.44 9.65 -1.95
N SER A 100 5.67 9.54 -0.66
CA SER A 100 7.01 9.40 -0.12
C SER A 100 7.18 8.00 0.48
N LEU A 101 8.36 7.43 0.28
CA LEU A 101 8.72 6.12 0.82
C LEU A 101 9.78 6.31 1.90
N LEU A 102 9.53 5.76 3.09
CA LEU A 102 10.56 5.55 4.10
C LEU A 102 10.98 4.09 4.05
N ILE A 103 12.26 3.83 3.87
CA ILE A 103 12.81 2.52 3.58
C ILE A 103 13.89 2.18 4.59
N GLU A 104 13.81 0.98 5.17
CA GLU A 104 14.87 0.46 6.03
C GLU A 104 16.08 0.09 5.17
N CYS A 105 17.24 0.66 5.51
CA CYS A 105 18.49 0.46 4.79
C CYS A 105 19.52 -0.17 5.71
N ASN A 106 19.91 -1.40 5.39
CA ASN A 106 20.86 -2.19 6.17
C ASN A 106 22.17 -2.33 5.39
N GLY A 107 23.30 -2.07 6.07
CA GLY A 107 24.63 -2.24 5.49
C GLY A 107 25.65 -1.27 6.08
N GLU A 108 26.77 -1.15 5.39
CA GLU A 108 27.81 -0.17 5.72
C GLU A 108 28.16 0.64 4.47
N ILE A 109 27.91 1.94 4.54
CA ILE A 109 28.19 2.85 3.43
C ILE A 109 29.64 3.31 3.58
N THR A 110 30.46 2.92 2.61
CA THR A 110 31.86 3.35 2.54
C THR A 110 31.94 4.86 2.29
N ASN A 111 33.05 5.49 2.67
CA ASN A 111 33.31 6.93 2.43
C ASN A 111 32.38 7.92 3.16
N GLY A 112 31.69 7.51 4.22
CA GLY A 112 30.92 8.40 5.08
C GLY A 112 29.92 9.27 4.31
N GLU A 113 29.92 10.59 4.52
CA GLU A 113 29.00 11.53 3.86
C GLU A 113 29.12 11.56 2.32
N TYR A 114 30.32 11.34 1.77
CA TYR A 114 30.49 11.26 0.31
C TYR A 114 29.80 10.03 -0.27
N GLY A 115 29.90 8.88 0.40
CA GLY A 115 29.20 7.66 -0.01
C GLY A 115 27.69 7.78 0.10
N ARG A 116 27.19 8.44 1.16
CA ARG A 116 25.76 8.71 1.34
C ARG A 116 25.21 9.56 0.20
N LYS A 117 25.92 10.63 -0.15
CA LYS A 117 25.53 11.49 -1.27
C LYS A 117 25.55 10.75 -2.60
N ALA A 118 26.61 9.97 -2.87
CA ALA A 118 26.70 9.17 -4.08
C ALA A 118 25.56 8.15 -4.20
N LEU A 119 25.19 7.48 -3.09
CA LEU A 119 24.04 6.58 -3.03
C LEU A 119 22.74 7.33 -3.33
N CYS A 120 22.50 8.49 -2.71
CA CYS A 120 21.30 9.30 -2.97
C CYS A 120 21.21 9.75 -4.43
N ASP A 121 22.31 10.21 -5.02
CA ASP A 121 22.35 10.64 -6.42
C ASP A 121 22.08 9.45 -7.37
N HIS A 122 22.68 8.29 -7.08
CA HIS A 122 22.43 7.06 -7.84
C HIS A 122 20.97 6.61 -7.72
N LEU A 123 20.40 6.62 -6.51
CA LEU A 123 19.01 6.25 -6.28
C LEU A 123 18.04 7.17 -7.01
N LYS A 124 18.33 8.48 -7.05
CA LYS A 124 17.52 9.45 -7.79
C LYS A 124 17.46 9.10 -9.28
N MET A 125 18.61 8.83 -9.88
CA MET A 125 18.69 8.41 -11.29
C MET A 125 18.00 7.06 -11.53
N LEU A 126 18.20 6.10 -10.62
CA LEU A 126 17.62 4.77 -10.73
C LEU A 126 16.09 4.80 -10.65
N CYS A 127 15.54 5.54 -9.69
CA CYS A 127 14.09 5.67 -9.52
C CYS A 127 13.41 6.23 -10.78
N GLN A 128 14.01 7.21 -11.46
CA GLN A 128 13.46 7.77 -12.71
C GLN A 128 13.44 6.76 -13.86
N SER A 129 14.30 5.74 -13.84
CA SER A 129 14.29 4.65 -14.82
C SER A 129 13.35 3.50 -14.47
N HIS A 130 12.82 3.49 -13.25
CA HIS A 130 11.96 2.45 -12.73
C HIS A 130 10.47 2.80 -12.88
N LYS A 131 9.65 1.77 -12.69
CA LYS A 131 8.20 1.90 -12.55
C LYS A 131 7.79 1.57 -11.13
N LEU A 132 6.70 2.19 -10.68
CA LEU A 132 6.06 1.91 -9.40
C LEU A 132 4.57 1.71 -9.63
N ALA A 133 4.04 0.58 -9.15
CA ALA A 133 2.67 0.13 -9.44
C ALA A 133 2.32 0.15 -10.94
N GLY A 134 3.27 -0.17 -11.81
CA GLY A 134 3.10 -0.12 -13.28
C GLY A 134 3.16 1.27 -13.91
N GLY A 135 3.07 2.34 -13.11
CA GLY A 135 3.19 3.72 -13.55
C GLY A 135 4.63 4.20 -13.71
N SER A 136 4.81 5.29 -14.43
CA SER A 136 6.11 5.93 -14.65
C SER A 136 6.39 6.98 -13.58
N ILE A 137 7.59 6.98 -13.02
CA ILE A 137 8.04 8.02 -12.10
C ILE A 137 8.49 9.22 -12.92
N VAL A 138 7.75 10.33 -12.82
CA VAL A 138 7.98 11.53 -13.65
C VAL A 138 8.82 12.60 -12.93
N ASP A 139 8.74 12.65 -11.61
CA ASP A 139 9.49 13.61 -10.80
C ASP A 139 9.70 13.05 -9.38
N MET A 140 10.77 13.48 -8.71
CA MET A 140 11.01 13.22 -7.30
C MET A 140 11.96 14.26 -6.70
N ARG A 141 11.80 14.52 -5.40
CA ARG A 141 12.78 15.31 -4.63
C ARG A 141 14.04 14.47 -4.36
N ASP A 142 15.11 15.14 -3.92
CA ASP A 142 16.37 14.45 -3.63
C ASP A 142 16.22 13.41 -2.51
N PRO A 143 16.66 12.16 -2.74
CA PRO A 143 16.73 11.14 -1.69
C PRO A 143 17.55 11.62 -0.50
N GLN A 144 17.11 11.24 0.70
CA GLN A 144 17.79 11.60 1.94
C GLN A 144 18.03 10.34 2.76
N LEU A 145 19.25 10.17 3.24
CA LEU A 145 19.59 9.06 4.12
C LEU A 145 19.81 9.59 5.53
N PHE A 146 19.10 9.04 6.50
CA PHE A 146 19.24 9.34 7.92
C PHE A 146 19.83 8.15 8.67
N HIS A 147 20.44 8.40 9.82
CA HIS A 147 20.62 7.30 10.78
C HIS A 147 19.25 6.88 11.30
N ALA A 148 19.09 5.61 11.68
CA ALA A 148 17.89 5.18 12.37
C ALA A 148 17.66 6.09 13.60
N PRO A 149 16.46 6.66 13.78
CA PRO A 149 16.22 7.60 14.87
C PRO A 149 16.28 6.89 16.22
N GLU A 150 17.04 7.45 17.14
CA GLU A 150 17.18 6.92 18.51
C GLU A 150 16.16 7.54 19.48
N ASP A 151 15.60 8.71 19.12
CA ASP A 151 14.64 9.44 19.94
C ASP A 151 13.46 9.98 19.12
N GLU A 152 12.38 10.32 19.83
CA GLU A 152 11.15 10.85 19.23
C GLU A 152 11.38 12.18 18.50
N LYS A 153 12.35 13.00 18.94
CA LYS A 153 12.63 14.31 18.32
C LYS A 153 13.26 14.15 16.94
N GLN A 154 14.17 13.18 16.78
CA GLN A 154 14.79 12.81 15.52
C GLN A 154 13.74 12.24 14.57
N LEU A 155 12.87 11.35 15.08
CA LEU A 155 11.75 10.84 14.32
C LEU A 155 10.84 11.98 13.83
N ARG A 156 10.41 12.87 14.72
CA ARG A 156 9.55 14.02 14.41
C ARG A 156 10.13 14.89 13.30
N LYS A 157 11.45 15.13 13.32
CA LYS A 157 12.17 15.88 12.26
C LYS A 157 12.09 15.21 10.90
N ILE A 158 12.10 13.88 10.84
CA ILE A 158 11.97 13.12 9.59
C ILE A 158 10.51 13.15 9.13
N ILE A 159 9.56 12.87 10.04
CA ILE A 159 8.12 12.89 9.75
C ILE A 159 7.66 14.27 9.27
N TRP A 160 8.18 15.37 9.81
CA TRP A 160 7.83 16.71 9.35
C TRP A 160 8.21 17.00 7.89
N ARG A 161 9.23 16.30 7.34
CA ARG A 161 9.59 16.42 5.92
C ARG A 161 8.60 15.73 4.99
N LEU A 162 7.78 14.84 5.55
CA LEU A 162 6.72 14.11 4.85
C LEU A 162 5.39 14.87 4.88
N MET A 163 5.29 15.99 5.60
CA MET A 163 4.06 16.78 5.60
C MET A 163 3.95 17.65 4.34
N PRO A 164 2.73 17.86 3.83
CA PRO A 164 1.46 17.26 4.24
C PRO A 164 1.28 15.83 3.68
N GLY A 165 0.59 14.93 4.39
CA GLY A 165 0.31 13.59 3.90
C GLY A 165 -0.30 12.67 4.97
N TYR A 166 -0.62 11.44 4.56
CA TYR A 166 -1.16 10.38 5.41
C TYR A 166 -0.31 9.12 5.25
N ALA A 167 0.03 8.48 6.37
CA ALA A 167 0.74 7.20 6.36
C ALA A 167 -0.26 6.04 6.33
N LEU A 168 0.04 5.00 5.57
CA LEU A 168 -0.77 3.78 5.52
C LEU A 168 -0.27 2.77 6.56
N TYR A 169 -1.11 2.45 7.54
CA TYR A 169 -0.87 1.42 8.54
C TYR A 169 -1.56 0.11 8.17
N ASP A 170 -0.99 -0.99 8.65
CA ASP A 170 -1.68 -2.28 8.69
C ASP A 170 -2.59 -2.34 9.91
N ARG A 171 -3.84 -2.76 9.71
CA ARG A 171 -4.87 -2.99 10.73
C ARG A 171 -5.59 -4.32 10.52
N SER A 172 -4.91 -5.28 9.90
CA SER A 172 -5.46 -6.62 9.64
C SER A 172 -5.81 -7.36 10.93
N GLU A 173 -5.23 -7.00 12.07
CA GLU A 173 -5.60 -7.49 13.41
C GLU A 173 -7.05 -7.13 13.79
N TRP A 174 -7.53 -5.94 13.45
CA TRP A 174 -8.91 -5.52 13.75
C TRP A 174 -9.93 -6.32 12.96
N LEU A 175 -9.59 -6.76 11.75
CA LEU A 175 -10.44 -7.68 11.00
C LEU A 175 -10.57 -9.03 11.72
N ALA A 176 -9.47 -9.56 12.24
CA ALA A 176 -9.48 -10.81 12.99
C ALA A 176 -10.29 -10.69 14.28
N GLU A 177 -10.12 -9.58 15.03
CA GLU A 177 -10.89 -9.29 16.24
C GLU A 177 -12.39 -9.14 15.95
N HIS A 178 -12.75 -8.39 14.91
CA HIS A 178 -14.14 -8.20 14.52
C HIS A 178 -14.80 -9.53 14.16
N HIS A 179 -14.14 -10.37 13.35
CA HIS A 179 -14.69 -11.68 12.99
C HIS A 179 -14.82 -12.62 14.20
N GLN A 180 -13.89 -12.57 15.16
CA GLN A 180 -14.00 -13.35 16.40
C GLN A 180 -15.20 -12.95 17.26
N GLN A 181 -15.55 -11.65 17.27
CA GLN A 181 -16.74 -11.15 17.97
C GLN A 181 -18.05 -11.53 17.26
N HIS A 182 -18.00 -11.80 15.96
CA HIS A 182 -19.15 -12.17 15.14
C HIS A 182 -18.88 -13.48 14.36
N PRO A 183 -18.80 -14.63 15.05
CA PRO A 183 -18.39 -15.91 14.44
C PRO A 183 -19.40 -16.44 13.41
N ASP A 184 -20.64 -15.95 13.43
CA ASP A 184 -21.70 -16.36 12.48
C ASP A 184 -21.55 -15.71 11.09
N MET A 185 -20.74 -14.65 10.96
CA MET A 185 -20.51 -13.95 9.70
C MET A 185 -19.36 -14.57 8.93
N SER A 186 -19.40 -14.55 7.59
CA SER A 186 -18.23 -14.95 6.82
C SER A 186 -17.09 -13.93 6.97
N LEU A 187 -15.84 -14.35 6.78
CA LEU A 187 -14.69 -13.44 6.84
C LEU A 187 -14.80 -12.32 5.78
N LEU A 188 -15.41 -12.60 4.63
CA LEU A 188 -15.64 -11.59 3.59
C LEU A 188 -16.68 -10.56 4.03
N ASP A 189 -17.76 -10.98 4.71
CA ASP A 189 -18.76 -10.06 5.23
C ASP A 189 -18.16 -9.18 6.33
N ALA A 190 -17.41 -9.76 7.26
CA ALA A 190 -16.67 -9.00 8.28
C ALA A 190 -15.68 -7.99 7.67
N TRP A 191 -15.07 -8.33 6.53
CA TRP A 191 -14.20 -7.41 5.80
C TRP A 191 -14.97 -6.27 5.12
N LEU A 192 -16.17 -6.55 4.57
CA LEU A 192 -17.06 -5.54 3.99
C LEU A 192 -17.64 -4.58 5.03
N ASP A 193 -17.76 -5.00 6.29
CA ASP A 193 -18.25 -4.15 7.38
C ASP A 193 -17.34 -2.94 7.64
N PHE A 194 -16.04 -3.03 7.33
CA PHE A 194 -15.13 -1.88 7.38
C PHE A 194 -15.32 -0.88 6.23
N ALA A 195 -15.93 -1.31 5.12
CA ALA A 195 -16.14 -0.49 3.93
C ALA A 195 -17.56 0.10 3.84
N THR A 196 -18.54 -0.60 4.38
CA THR A 196 -19.97 -0.30 4.18
C THR A 196 -20.48 0.78 5.14
N ILE A 197 -21.41 1.60 4.64
CA ILE A 197 -22.18 2.55 5.45
C ILE A 197 -23.52 1.89 5.73
N LYS A 198 -23.78 1.59 7.01
CA LYS A 198 -24.98 0.86 7.43
C LYS A 198 -25.96 1.79 8.14
N TYR A 199 -27.25 1.58 7.92
CA TYR A 199 -28.33 2.22 8.67
C TYR A 199 -29.30 1.17 9.16
N GLN A 200 -29.76 1.32 10.40
CA GLN A 200 -30.78 0.46 11.01
C GLN A 200 -32.01 1.30 11.34
N ALA A 201 -33.19 0.77 11.04
CA ALA A 201 -34.45 1.40 11.42
C ALA A 201 -34.70 1.19 12.92
N GLU A 202 -34.97 2.27 13.65
CA GLU A 202 -35.66 2.19 14.95
C GLU A 202 -37.10 1.71 14.72
N SER A 203 -37.62 0.86 15.62
CA SER A 203 -38.97 0.29 15.52
C SER A 203 -40.01 1.39 15.27
N PRO A 204 -41.05 1.14 14.45
CA PRO A 204 -41.98 2.19 14.06
C PRO A 204 -42.66 2.77 15.29
N ALA A 205 -42.59 4.10 15.42
CA ALA A 205 -43.55 4.83 16.25
C ALA A 205 -44.97 4.56 15.71
N GLU A 206 -46.01 4.78 16.53
CA GLU A 206 -47.42 4.51 16.23
C GLU A 206 -47.92 5.02 14.85
N ASN A 207 -47.19 5.93 14.21
CA ASN A 207 -47.47 6.53 12.90
C ASN A 207 -46.84 5.83 11.67
N ASN A 208 -46.33 4.60 11.80
CA ASN A 208 -45.78 3.82 10.67
C ASN A 208 -44.58 4.50 9.96
N SER A 209 -43.89 5.42 10.65
CA SER A 209 -42.66 6.07 10.19
C SER A 209 -41.44 5.42 10.84
N ALA A 210 -40.47 5.00 10.03
CA ALA A 210 -39.20 4.44 10.48
C ALA A 210 -38.13 5.52 10.49
N LYS A 211 -37.45 5.70 11.64
CA LYS A 211 -36.27 6.56 11.73
C LYS A 211 -35.03 5.70 11.47
N TRP A 212 -34.25 6.07 10.47
CA TRP A 212 -33.01 5.37 10.12
C TRP A 212 -31.83 5.97 10.90
N ILE A 213 -31.11 5.11 11.61
CA ILE A 213 -29.95 5.49 12.41
C ILE A 213 -28.70 4.85 11.83
N TYR A 214 -27.69 5.68 11.59
CA TYR A 214 -26.37 5.25 11.17
C TYR A 214 -25.79 4.27 12.18
N GLN A 215 -25.28 3.14 11.70
CA GLN A 215 -24.56 2.19 12.51
C GLN A 215 -23.06 2.47 12.36
N PRO A 216 -22.33 2.64 13.48
CA PRO A 216 -20.90 2.90 13.42
C PRO A 216 -20.16 1.73 12.77
N LYS A 217 -19.02 2.04 12.14
CA LYS A 217 -18.08 1.04 11.65
C LYS A 217 -17.51 0.23 12.81
N PRO A 218 -16.96 -0.98 12.56
CA PRO A 218 -16.42 -1.83 13.62
C PRO A 218 -15.34 -1.14 14.46
N MET A 219 -14.53 -0.29 13.83
CA MET A 219 -13.47 0.49 14.47
C MET A 219 -13.47 1.92 13.91
N THR A 220 -12.96 2.87 14.70
CA THR A 220 -12.86 4.29 14.36
C THR A 220 -11.68 4.59 13.44
N GLY A 221 -11.73 5.74 12.75
CA GLY A 221 -10.66 6.23 11.89
C GLY A 221 -10.87 5.93 10.39
N PHE A 222 -9.92 6.37 9.56
CA PHE A 222 -10.03 6.23 8.11
C PHE A 222 -9.56 4.84 7.67
N LEU A 223 -10.46 3.86 7.78
CA LEU A 223 -10.21 2.47 7.45
C LEU A 223 -10.52 2.16 5.98
N VAL A 224 -9.57 1.48 5.35
CA VAL A 224 -9.64 1.08 3.95
C VAL A 224 -9.38 -0.42 3.80
N PRO A 225 -10.23 -1.14 3.07
CA PRO A 225 -9.89 -2.47 2.61
C PRO A 225 -8.76 -2.39 1.59
N LEU A 226 -7.75 -3.24 1.71
CA LEU A 226 -6.68 -3.32 0.72
C LEU A 226 -6.21 -4.75 0.50
N MET A 227 -5.54 -4.95 -0.63
CA MET A 227 -4.84 -6.19 -0.92
C MET A 227 -3.47 -6.19 -0.22
N CYS A 228 -3.24 -7.19 0.61
CA CYS A 228 -2.05 -7.34 1.44
C CYS A 228 -1.15 -8.49 1.02
N GLY A 229 -1.43 -9.21 -0.08
CA GLY A 229 -0.55 -10.28 -0.52
C GLY A 229 -1.22 -11.33 -1.38
N TYR A 230 -0.64 -12.52 -1.36
CA TYR A 230 -1.05 -13.67 -2.14
C TYR A 230 -1.04 -14.96 -1.32
N GLN A 231 -2.07 -15.78 -1.50
CA GLN A 231 -2.17 -17.13 -0.95
C GLN A 231 -2.01 -18.14 -2.08
N ARG A 232 -1.09 -19.09 -1.93
CA ARG A 232 -0.90 -20.18 -2.89
C ARG A 232 -2.11 -21.11 -2.89
N ILE A 233 -2.62 -21.42 -4.09
CA ILE A 233 -3.77 -22.32 -4.32
C ILE A 233 -3.41 -23.60 -5.08
N SER A 234 -2.11 -23.85 -5.28
CA SER A 234 -1.58 -25.02 -5.98
C SER A 234 -0.29 -25.52 -5.34
N PRO A 235 0.22 -26.71 -5.69
CA PRO A 235 1.58 -27.11 -5.35
C PRO A 235 2.63 -26.16 -5.95
N VAL A 236 3.87 -26.21 -5.44
CA VAL A 236 5.00 -25.57 -6.14
C VAL A 236 5.51 -26.53 -7.20
N TYR A 237 5.43 -26.09 -8.45
CA TYR A 237 5.93 -26.79 -9.62
C TYR A 237 7.42 -26.50 -9.83
N ALA A 238 8.14 -27.47 -10.36
CA ALA A 238 9.56 -27.33 -10.64
C ALA A 238 9.82 -26.35 -11.80
N PRO A 239 11.01 -25.73 -11.88
CA PRO A 239 11.37 -24.89 -13.01
C PRO A 239 11.20 -25.62 -14.35
N GLY A 240 10.51 -24.98 -15.31
CA GLY A 240 10.24 -25.54 -16.64
C GLY A 240 9.06 -26.51 -16.73
N GLU A 241 8.38 -26.82 -15.63
CA GLU A 241 7.19 -27.69 -15.62
C GLU A 241 5.93 -26.97 -16.14
N VAL A 242 5.81 -25.66 -15.86
CA VAL A 242 4.67 -24.84 -16.28
C VAL A 242 4.99 -24.12 -17.59
N GLU A 243 4.22 -24.41 -18.64
CA GLU A 243 4.35 -23.73 -19.93
C GLU A 243 4.06 -22.23 -19.83
N ASN A 244 4.74 -21.42 -20.65
CA ASN A 244 4.58 -19.97 -20.73
C ASN A 244 4.80 -19.22 -19.39
N ALA A 245 5.54 -19.82 -18.45
CA ALA A 245 6.04 -19.10 -17.28
C ALA A 245 7.01 -17.98 -17.70
N ARG A 246 7.19 -16.99 -16.80
CA ARG A 246 8.04 -15.82 -17.06
C ARG A 246 9.51 -16.18 -17.34
N ASP A 247 9.99 -17.23 -16.69
CA ASP A 247 11.29 -17.84 -16.92
C ASP A 247 11.24 -19.34 -16.61
N ILE A 248 12.31 -20.06 -16.95
CA ILE A 248 12.41 -21.53 -16.82
C ILE A 248 13.29 -21.96 -15.64
N VAL A 249 13.73 -21.03 -14.78
CA VAL A 249 14.70 -21.29 -13.70
C VAL A 249 14.10 -21.09 -12.31
N THR A 250 12.96 -20.40 -12.21
CA THR A 250 12.26 -20.11 -10.97
C THR A 250 11.10 -21.09 -10.76
N PRO A 251 10.92 -21.68 -9.56
CA PRO A 251 9.74 -22.47 -9.23
C PRO A 251 8.44 -21.65 -9.39
N PHE A 252 7.35 -22.32 -9.76
CA PHE A 252 6.07 -21.66 -10.05
C PHE A 252 4.95 -22.16 -9.14
N ALA A 253 4.02 -21.29 -8.77
CA ALA A 253 2.76 -21.68 -8.16
C ALA A 253 1.64 -20.67 -8.52
N PHE A 254 0.42 -21.17 -8.71
CA PHE A 254 -0.77 -20.34 -8.79
C PHE A 254 -1.16 -19.83 -7.40
N ALA A 255 -1.60 -18.56 -7.35
CA ALA A 255 -1.98 -17.88 -6.13
C ALA A 255 -3.19 -16.97 -6.35
N GLU A 256 -3.93 -16.72 -5.27
CA GLU A 256 -5.02 -15.76 -5.21
C GLU A 256 -4.65 -14.58 -4.30
N ALA A 257 -5.32 -13.44 -4.51
CA ALA A 257 -5.11 -12.24 -3.72
C ALA A 257 -5.65 -12.41 -2.29
N VAL A 258 -4.92 -11.85 -1.33
CA VAL A 258 -5.30 -11.82 0.09
C VAL A 258 -5.57 -10.38 0.50
N TYR A 259 -6.63 -10.18 1.27
CA TYR A 259 -7.10 -8.86 1.68
C TYR A 259 -6.96 -8.68 3.18
N GLY A 260 -6.70 -7.44 3.58
CA GLY A 260 -6.68 -6.99 4.96
C GLY A 260 -7.33 -5.62 5.07
N ILE A 261 -7.14 -5.00 6.22
CA ILE A 261 -7.59 -3.63 6.50
C ILE A 261 -6.35 -2.78 6.77
N GLY A 262 -6.39 -1.56 6.28
CA GLY A 262 -5.39 -0.56 6.57
C GLY A 262 -6.03 0.73 7.03
N GLU A 263 -5.22 1.59 7.63
CA GLU A 263 -5.67 2.87 8.16
C GLU A 263 -4.82 3.98 7.57
N TRP A 264 -5.47 5.01 7.01
CA TRP A 264 -4.79 6.25 6.65
C TRP A 264 -4.73 7.14 7.89
N ARG A 265 -3.53 7.29 8.45
CA ARG A 265 -3.32 8.07 9.67
C ARG A 265 -2.51 9.33 9.38
N GLY A 266 -2.94 10.45 9.98
CA GLY A 266 -2.24 11.72 9.88
C GLY A 266 -0.83 11.63 10.48
N LEU A 267 0.16 12.20 9.77
CA LEU A 267 1.58 12.09 10.16
C LEU A 267 1.91 12.64 11.56
N HIS A 268 1.11 13.59 12.06
CA HIS A 268 1.30 14.17 13.39
C HIS A 268 1.01 13.19 14.54
N ARG A 269 0.30 12.08 14.28
CA ARG A 269 0.00 11.02 15.25
C ARG A 269 1.09 9.93 15.31
N ILE A 270 2.10 9.99 14.45
CA ILE A 270 3.17 8.99 14.40
C ILE A 270 4.13 9.22 15.56
N THR A 271 4.25 8.21 16.42
CA THR A 271 5.16 8.16 17.57
C THR A 271 6.25 7.09 17.43
N ASP A 272 6.01 6.06 16.61
CA ASP A 272 6.94 4.97 16.33
C ASP A 272 6.97 4.65 14.82
N LEU A 273 8.15 4.31 14.30
CA LEU A 273 8.36 3.85 12.93
C LEU A 273 8.01 2.39 12.74
N GLN A 274 8.19 1.54 13.75
CA GLN A 274 8.06 0.10 13.57
C GLN A 274 6.68 -0.33 13.06
N PRO A 275 5.56 0.23 13.56
CA PRO A 275 4.23 -0.06 13.05
C PRO A 275 3.93 0.56 11.66
N LEU A 276 4.76 1.51 11.20
CA LEU A 276 4.69 2.09 9.86
C LEU A 276 5.33 1.19 8.79
N MET A 277 6.30 0.36 9.19
CA MET A 277 7.14 -0.38 8.28
C MET A 277 6.44 -1.67 7.84
N TRP A 278 5.93 -1.66 6.62
CA TRP A 278 5.47 -2.86 5.96
C TRP A 278 6.66 -3.72 5.57
N ARG A 279 6.54 -5.03 5.77
CA ARG A 279 7.56 -6.02 5.42
C ARG A 279 6.93 -7.24 4.79
N TYR A 280 7.75 -8.04 4.12
CA TYR A 280 7.31 -9.35 3.68
C TYR A 280 7.22 -10.31 4.86
N ARG A 281 6.07 -10.96 4.96
CA ARG A 281 5.82 -12.08 5.87
C ARG A 281 5.46 -13.28 5.02
N THR A 282 6.41 -14.18 4.84
CA THR A 282 6.22 -15.42 4.09
C THR A 282 5.89 -16.58 5.04
N THR A 283 5.04 -17.47 4.57
CA THR A 283 4.79 -18.79 5.16
C THR A 283 5.03 -19.85 4.09
N ASP A 284 4.89 -21.13 4.43
CA ASP A 284 5.01 -22.23 3.47
C ASP A 284 4.03 -22.13 2.29
N THR A 285 2.94 -21.37 2.45
CA THR A 285 1.86 -21.25 1.45
C THR A 285 1.51 -19.80 1.11
N GLY A 286 2.03 -18.83 1.85
CA GLY A 286 1.56 -17.45 1.80
C GLY A 286 2.68 -16.46 1.60
N TYR A 287 2.37 -15.41 0.85
CA TYR A 287 3.22 -14.25 0.66
C TYR A 287 2.43 -13.01 1.06
N TYR A 288 2.67 -12.52 2.26
CA TYR A 288 1.93 -11.39 2.81
C TYR A 288 2.84 -10.17 2.98
N CYS A 289 2.23 -9.00 2.90
CA CYS A 289 2.78 -7.72 3.27
C CYS A 289 2.05 -7.32 4.54
N SER A 290 2.79 -7.15 5.63
CA SER A 290 2.21 -6.76 6.92
C SER A 290 3.15 -5.85 7.69
N ALA A 291 2.60 -5.04 8.59
CA ALA A 291 3.38 -4.29 9.57
C ALA A 291 3.22 -4.90 10.97
N ILE A 292 4.01 -4.42 11.93
CA ILE A 292 3.82 -4.80 13.34
C ILE A 292 2.55 -4.09 13.85
N PRO A 293 1.65 -4.78 14.57
CA PRO A 293 0.45 -4.16 15.11
C PRO A 293 0.80 -2.95 15.97
N LEU A 294 0.03 -1.87 15.80
CA LEU A 294 0.18 -0.69 16.65
C LEU A 294 -0.61 -0.91 17.94
N VAL A 295 0.02 -0.62 19.08
CA VAL A 295 -0.70 -0.52 20.35
C VAL A 295 -1.33 0.88 20.40
N ASP A 296 -2.62 0.98 20.09
CA ASP A 296 -3.33 2.26 20.13
C ASP A 296 -3.63 2.68 21.59
N ASP A 297 -3.44 3.97 21.88
CA ASP A 297 -3.92 4.61 23.11
C ASP A 297 -5.34 5.15 22.83
N PRO A 298 -6.39 4.65 23.51
CA PRO A 298 -7.79 4.93 23.20
C PRO A 298 -8.19 6.41 23.27
N THR A 299 -7.33 7.28 23.83
CA THR A 299 -7.59 8.72 24.00
C THR A 299 -7.47 9.57 22.73
N THR A 300 -6.94 9.04 21.62
CA THR A 300 -6.60 9.85 20.43
C THR A 300 -7.60 9.78 19.26
N ASN A 301 -8.62 8.92 19.33
CA ASN A 301 -9.51 8.65 18.20
C ASN A 301 -10.91 9.30 18.29
N GLU A 302 -11.26 9.98 19.38
CA GLU A 302 -12.61 10.54 19.57
C GLU A 302 -12.90 11.82 18.76
N ASP A 303 -11.88 12.52 18.28
CA ASP A 303 -12.07 13.87 17.68
C ASP A 303 -12.50 13.87 16.19
N ASP A 304 -12.25 12.79 15.42
CA ASP A 304 -12.44 12.80 13.95
C ASP A 304 -13.85 12.37 13.48
N ASP A 305 -14.64 11.67 14.29
CA ASP A 305 -15.99 11.21 13.89
C ASP A 305 -17.07 12.30 14.13
N SER A 306 -16.65 13.53 14.45
CA SER A 306 -17.53 14.64 14.81
C SER A 306 -17.77 15.69 13.72
N GLU A 307 -17.28 15.48 12.48
CA GLU A 307 -17.56 16.35 11.31
C GLU A 307 -18.30 15.64 10.17
#